data_AF-A0A9W6RUB8-F1
#
_entry.id   AF-A0A9W6RUB8-F1
#
_cell.length_a   1.000
_cell.length_b   1.000
_cell.length_c   1.000
_cell.angle_alpha   90.00
_cell.angle_beta   90.00
_cell.angle_gamma   90.00
#
_symmetry.space_group_name_H-M   'P 1'
#
loop_
_entity.id
_entity.type
_entity.pdbx_description
1 polymer ?
#
loop_
_entity_poly.entity_id
_entity_poly.type
_entity_poly.pdbx_seq_one_letter_code
_entity_poly.pdbx_strand_id
1 'polypeptide(L)'
;MRSLRFRALVTLDPDTERTSSAVRRLVVRAHRHRPEGVRAFNAVVITDDQEPLRAGDTHHVVTMTITEEEALDLLRPGDRFELWSDHRLGHGVVSRRVFV
;
A
#
# COMPACT_ATOMS: atom_id res chain seq x y z
N MET A 1 14.47 -14.02 5.25
CA MET A 1 13.30 -13.13 5.48
C MET A 1 12.26 -13.45 4.42
N ARG A 2 11.01 -13.70 4.82
CA ARG A 2 9.92 -14.01 3.89
C ARG A 2 9.28 -12.70 3.42
N SER A 3 9.20 -12.48 2.12
CA SER A 3 8.47 -11.35 1.56
C SER A 3 7.01 -11.73 1.36
N LEU A 4 6.10 -10.93 1.90
CA LEU A 4 4.66 -11.04 1.70
C LEU A 4 4.23 -10.09 0.60
N ARG A 5 3.47 -10.58 -0.38
CA ARG A 5 2.94 -9.75 -1.46
C ARG A 5 1.43 -9.58 -1.34
N PHE A 6 0.98 -8.35 -1.55
CA PHE A 6 -0.43 -7.97 -1.52
C PHE A 6 -0.75 -7.19 -2.78
N ARG A 7 -1.87 -7.51 -3.43
CA ARG A 7 -2.38 -6.70 -4.53
C ARG A 7 -3.43 -5.75 -3.99
N ALA A 8 -3.34 -4.48 -4.31
CA ALA A 8 -4.23 -3.45 -3.79
C ALA A 8 -4.69 -2.49 -4.90
N LEU A 9 -5.81 -1.84 -4.64
CA LEU A 9 -6.26 -0.67 -5.40
C LEU A 9 -5.92 0.55 -4.56
N VAL A 10 -5.21 1.51 -5.14
CA VAL A 10 -4.79 2.73 -4.45
C VAL A 10 -5.37 3.96 -5.13
N THR A 11 -5.71 4.94 -4.32
CA THR A 11 -6.15 6.26 -4.74
C THR A 11 -5.24 7.27 -4.10
N LEU A 12 -4.62 8.13 -4.91
CA LEU A 12 -3.73 9.18 -4.44
C LEU A 12 -4.47 10.50 -4.25
N ASP A 13 -4.10 11.22 -3.20
CA ASP A 13 -4.61 12.55 -2.93
C ASP A 13 -4.16 13.51 -4.07
N PRO A 14 -4.96 14.52 -4.44
CA PRO A 14 -4.69 15.38 -5.60
C PRO A 14 -3.43 16.23 -5.46
N ASP A 15 -2.99 16.47 -4.24
CA ASP A 15 -1.80 17.28 -3.92
C ASP A 15 -0.53 16.43 -3.78
N THR A 16 -0.63 15.13 -4.06
CA THR A 16 0.49 14.19 -3.95
C THR A 16 1.55 14.48 -5.01
N GLU A 17 2.82 14.52 -4.60
CA GLU A 17 3.91 14.65 -5.55
C GLU A 17 3.95 13.49 -6.56
N ARG A 18 4.07 13.85 -7.83
CA ARG A 18 4.16 12.88 -8.92
C ARG A 18 5.40 12.01 -8.74
N THR A 19 5.23 10.69 -8.84
CA THR A 19 6.36 9.78 -8.80
C THR A 19 7.04 9.73 -10.17
N SER A 20 8.37 9.63 -10.21
CA SER A 20 9.14 9.41 -11.44
C SER A 20 9.38 7.94 -11.78
N SER A 21 9.02 7.03 -10.86
CA SER A 21 9.29 5.60 -10.92
C SER A 21 8.02 4.80 -10.63
N ALA A 22 7.87 3.69 -11.34
CA ALA A 22 6.83 2.67 -11.11
C ALA A 22 7.02 1.92 -9.77
N VAL A 23 8.24 1.93 -9.24
CA VAL A 23 8.62 1.31 -7.97
C VAL A 23 8.89 2.41 -6.95
N ARG A 24 8.22 2.35 -5.79
CA ARG A 24 8.40 3.32 -4.69
C ARG A 24 8.48 2.61 -3.35
N ARG A 25 9.36 3.09 -2.47
CA ARG A 25 9.37 2.69 -1.05
C ARG A 25 8.43 3.60 -0.30
N LEU A 26 7.42 3.03 0.33
CA LEU A 26 6.36 3.73 1.04
C LEU A 26 6.12 3.08 2.40
N VAL A 27 5.45 3.83 3.27
CA VAL A 27 4.92 3.34 4.53
C VAL A 27 3.44 3.02 4.34
N VAL A 28 3.05 1.80 4.66
CA VAL A 28 1.66 1.34 4.65
C VAL A 28 1.16 1.36 6.07
N ARG A 29 0.14 2.18 6.35
CA ARG A 29 -0.52 2.24 7.65
C ARG A 29 -1.81 1.46 7.61
N ALA A 30 -1.85 0.34 8.32
CA ALA A 30 -3.04 -0.50 8.46
C ALA A 30 -3.74 -0.22 9.79
N HIS A 31 -5.07 -0.16 9.77
CA HIS A 31 -5.88 0.04 10.98
C HIS A 31 -6.32 -1.30 11.55
N ARG A 32 -6.02 -1.54 12.83
CA ARG A 32 -6.46 -2.74 13.54
C ARG A 32 -7.91 -2.55 14.01
N HIS A 33 -8.75 -3.56 13.80
CA HIS A 33 -10.15 -3.49 14.22
C HIS A 33 -10.34 -3.52 15.75
N ARG A 34 -9.43 -4.13 16.55
CA ARG A 34 -9.36 -4.03 18.04
C ARG A 34 -8.01 -4.53 18.61
N PRO A 35 -7.52 -4.03 19.77
CA PRO A 35 -7.73 -2.69 20.28
C PRO A 35 -7.12 -1.69 19.30
N GLU A 36 -7.75 -0.52 19.20
CA GLU A 36 -7.48 0.54 18.23
C GLU A 36 -5.99 0.85 18.13
N GLY A 37 -5.40 0.53 16.99
CA GLY A 37 -3.98 0.74 16.75
C GLY A 37 -3.71 0.82 15.27
N VAL A 38 -2.88 1.79 14.88
CA VAL A 38 -2.34 1.88 13.53
C VAL A 38 -0.98 1.21 13.54
N ARG A 39 -0.79 0.20 12.69
CA ARG A 39 0.53 -0.40 12.46
C ARG A 39 1.07 0.12 11.14
N ALA A 40 2.31 0.59 11.18
CA ALA A 40 3.03 1.04 10.00
C ALA A 40 3.97 -0.08 9.53
N PHE A 41 4.01 -0.31 8.22
CA PHE A 41 4.86 -1.30 7.56
C PHE A 41 5.68 -0.62 6.48
N ASN A 42 6.95 -1.02 6.36
CA ASN A 42 7.74 -0.60 5.22
C ASN A 42 7.37 -1.47 4.02
N ALA A 43 6.99 -0.84 2.93
CA ALA A 43 6.53 -1.53 1.73
C ALA A 43 7.30 -1.06 0.51
N VAL A 44 7.64 -2.02 -0.37
CA VAL A 44 7.96 -1.72 -1.76
C VAL A 44 6.66 -1.82 -2.55
N VAL A 45 6.23 -0.72 -3.14
CA VAL A 45 5.01 -0.63 -3.95
C VAL A 45 5.41 -0.53 -5.41
N ILE A 46 4.83 -1.40 -6.22
CA ILE A 46 5.07 -1.48 -7.66
C ILE A 46 3.73 -1.39 -8.38
N THR A 47 3.63 -0.53 -9.38
CA THR A 47 2.44 -0.48 -10.25
C THR A 47 2.41 -1.69 -11.19
N ASP A 48 1.22 -2.29 -11.36
CA ASP A 48 1.09 -3.48 -12.21
C ASP A 48 1.35 -3.16 -13.70
N ASP A 49 1.05 -1.94 -14.13
CA ASP A 49 1.25 -1.45 -15.51
C ASP A 49 2.63 -0.85 -15.78
N GLN A 50 3.52 -0.83 -14.79
CA GLN A 50 4.86 -0.22 -14.85
C GLN A 50 4.86 1.29 -15.13
N GLU A 51 3.73 1.98 -14.96
CA GLU A 51 3.67 3.44 -15.04
C GLU A 51 3.82 4.07 -13.64
N PRO A 52 4.42 5.26 -13.52
CA PRO A 52 4.50 5.94 -12.23
C PRO A 52 3.11 6.41 -11.76
N LEU A 53 2.84 6.23 -10.45
CA LEU A 53 1.64 6.78 -9.82
C LEU A 53 1.63 8.31 -9.86
N ARG A 54 0.45 8.87 -10.17
CA ARG A 54 0.20 10.30 -10.36
C ARG A 54 -0.82 10.82 -9.35
N ALA A 55 -0.71 12.10 -9.04
CA ALA A 55 -1.64 12.78 -8.17
C ALA A 55 -3.07 12.65 -8.71
N GLY A 56 -4.03 12.32 -7.85
CA GLY A 56 -5.42 12.11 -8.24
C GLY A 56 -5.72 10.79 -8.97
N ASP A 57 -4.74 9.89 -9.14
CA ASP A 57 -5.02 8.53 -9.62
C ASP A 57 -6.06 7.86 -8.72
N THR A 58 -7.04 7.19 -9.31
CA THR A 58 -8.11 6.49 -8.59
C THR A 58 -8.10 5.01 -8.92
N HIS A 59 -8.20 4.16 -7.88
CA HIS A 59 -8.25 2.70 -8.01
C HIS A 59 -7.10 2.10 -8.86
N HIS A 60 -5.91 2.71 -8.83
CA HIS A 60 -4.75 2.22 -9.54
C HIS A 60 -4.28 0.90 -8.93
N VAL A 61 -3.98 -0.08 -9.76
CA VAL A 61 -3.56 -1.40 -9.27
C VAL A 61 -2.08 -1.39 -8.92
N VAL A 62 -1.76 -1.85 -7.71
CA VAL A 62 -0.38 -2.00 -7.24
C VAL A 62 -0.16 -3.36 -6.57
N THR A 63 1.09 -3.79 -6.61
CA THR A 63 1.61 -4.87 -5.79
C THR A 63 2.51 -4.30 -4.69
N MET A 64 2.15 -4.55 -3.44
CA MET A 64 2.90 -4.20 -2.25
C MET A 64 3.70 -5.40 -1.76
N THR A 65 4.98 -5.20 -1.46
CA THR A 65 5.85 -6.21 -0.83
C THR A 65 6.27 -5.74 0.55
N ILE A 66 5.95 -6.53 1.58
CA ILE A 66 6.22 -6.24 3.00
C ILE A 66 6.97 -7.43 3.61
N THR A 67 7.93 -7.17 4.50
CA THR A 67 8.75 -8.22 5.14
C THR A 67 8.27 -8.62 6.54
N GLU A 68 7.40 -7.83 7.14
CA GLU A 68 6.87 -8.06 8.49
C GLU A 68 5.67 -9.01 8.45
N GLU A 69 5.75 -10.15 9.16
CA GLU A 69 4.70 -11.20 9.11
C GLU A 69 3.35 -10.73 9.67
N GLU A 70 3.36 -9.80 10.63
CA GLU A 70 2.18 -9.16 11.22
C GLU A 70 1.26 -8.50 10.18
N ALA A 71 1.79 -8.17 8.99
CA ALA A 71 1.00 -7.67 7.88
C ALA A 71 -0.09 -8.67 7.43
N LEU A 72 0.11 -9.98 7.62
CA LEU A 72 -0.91 -11.00 7.35
C LEU A 72 -2.11 -10.92 8.28
N ASP A 73 -2.02 -10.29 9.43
CA ASP A 73 -3.18 -10.15 10.31
C ASP A 73 -3.97 -8.88 10.02
N LEU A 74 -3.29 -7.84 9.53
CA LEU A 74 -3.82 -6.48 9.38
C LEU A 74 -4.13 -6.07 7.93
N LEU A 75 -3.64 -6.80 6.93
CA LEU A 75 -3.91 -6.55 5.50
C LEU A 75 -4.67 -7.73 4.89
N ARG A 76 -5.96 -7.85 5.23
CA ARG A 76 -6.88 -8.85 4.64
C ARG A 76 -7.57 -8.27 3.40
N PRO A 77 -8.00 -9.11 2.45
CA PRO A 77 -8.84 -8.64 1.35
C PRO A 77 -10.04 -7.84 1.87
N GLY A 78 -10.24 -6.64 1.33
CA GLY A 78 -11.25 -5.67 1.77
C GLY A 78 -10.76 -4.65 2.81
N ASP A 79 -9.61 -4.90 3.46
CA ASP A 79 -9.09 -3.97 4.46
C ASP A 79 -8.53 -2.71 3.80
N ARG A 80 -8.81 -1.58 4.45
CA ARG A 80 -8.28 -0.27 4.05
C ARG A 80 -6.95 0.01 4.74
N PHE A 81 -6.10 0.72 4.03
CA PHE A 81 -4.84 1.22 4.54
C PHE A 81 -4.56 2.61 3.97
N GLU A 82 -3.61 3.31 4.58
CA GLU A 82 -3.10 4.58 4.09
C GLU A 82 -1.70 4.42 3.53
N LEU A 83 -1.39 5.21 2.49
CA LEU A 83 -0.06 5.31 1.92
C LEU A 83 0.62 6.58 2.43
N TRP A 84 1.85 6.42 2.89
CA TRP A 84 2.63 7.49 3.48
C TRP A 84 4.06 7.50 2.93
N SER A 85 4.62 8.70 2.77
CA SER A 85 6.06 8.94 2.79
C SER A 85 6.40 9.77 4.02
N ASP A 86 6.74 11.04 3.82
CA ASP A 86 6.82 12.14 4.78
C ASP A 86 5.44 12.66 5.20
N HIS A 87 4.47 12.61 4.29
CA HIS A 87 3.06 12.94 4.53
C HIS A 87 2.16 11.84 3.95
N ARG A 88 0.86 11.94 4.23
CA ARG A 88 -0.16 11.03 3.65
C ARG A 88 -0.30 11.32 2.16
N LEU A 89 -0.10 10.30 1.33
CA LEU A 89 -0.20 10.38 -0.13
C LEU A 89 -1.57 9.90 -0.64
N GLY A 90 -2.33 9.20 0.20
CA GLY A 90 -3.62 8.68 -0.16
C GLY A 90 -3.95 7.40 0.60
N HIS A 91 -4.79 6.57 0.00
CA HIS A 91 -5.32 5.37 0.64
C HIS A 91 -5.47 4.22 -0.36
N GLY A 92 -5.65 3.02 0.16
CA GLY A 92 -5.92 1.86 -0.68
C GLY A 92 -6.76 0.81 0.02
N VAL A 93 -7.20 -0.15 -0.78
CA VAL A 93 -7.89 -1.35 -0.32
C VAL A 93 -7.15 -2.58 -0.82
N VAL A 94 -6.95 -3.55 0.06
CA VAL A 94 -6.32 -4.82 -0.31
C VAL A 94 -7.34 -5.61 -1.15
N SER A 95 -6.97 -5.96 -2.37
CA SER A 95 -7.80 -6.80 -3.24
C SER A 95 -7.59 -8.29 -2.97
N ARG A 96 -6.32 -8.72 -2.83
CA ARG A 96 -5.95 -10.10 -2.54
C ARG A 96 -4.54 -10.21 -1.99
N ARG A 97 -4.27 -11.32 -1.31
CA ARG A 97 -2.91 -11.75 -0.96
C ARG A 97 -2.31 -12.52 -2.12
N VAL A 98 -1.08 -12.20 -2.46
CA VAL A 98 -0.30 -12.90 -3.48
C VAL A 98 0.71 -13.75 -2.72
N PHE A 99 0.33 -14.98 -2.43
CA PHE A 99 1.25 -15.94 -1.82
C PHE A 99 2.18 -16.46 -2.93
N VAL A 100 3.47 -16.18 -2.77
CA VAL A 100 4.57 -16.76 -3.55
C VAL A 100 5.53 -17.46 -2.60
#